data_AF-A0A011Q4S2-F1
#
_entry.id   AF-A0A011Q4S2-F1
#
_cell.length_a   1.000
_cell.length_b   1.000
_cell.length_c   1.000
_cell.angle_alpha   90.00
_cell.angle_beta   90.00
_cell.angle_gamma   90.00
#
_symmetry.space_group_name_H-M   'P 1'
#
loop_
_entity.id
_entity.type
_entity.pdbx_description
1 polymer ?
#
loop_
_entity_poly.entity_id
_entity_poly.type
_entity_poly.pdbx_seq_one_letter_code
_entity_poly.pdbx_strand_id
1 'polypeptide(L)'
;MPAAAARPATRYRPDLALALLLEGWPAIDAAISDFSLRAVAAVAYLAWAATLLGYGLWTRLLGRYPVNQVAPFSLLVPLVGLTTGWLAFGEALQPLHFAGAALLMLGLAINLFGGRLLPWRRARR
;
A
#
# COMPACT_ATOMS: atom_id res chain seq x y z
N MET A 1 15.10 -26.39 -36.25
CA MET A 1 14.94 -24.96 -35.90
C MET A 1 13.48 -24.56 -36.04
N PRO A 2 12.58 -24.91 -35.09
CA PRO A 2 11.17 -24.56 -35.22
C PRO A 2 10.93 -23.10 -34.83
N ALA A 3 10.16 -22.42 -35.67
CA ALA A 3 9.74 -21.04 -35.53
C ALA A 3 9.15 -20.77 -34.14
N ALA A 4 9.69 -19.76 -33.46
CA ALA A 4 9.12 -19.20 -32.25
C ALA A 4 7.73 -18.63 -32.59
N ALA A 5 6.69 -19.42 -32.30
CA ALA A 5 5.31 -18.99 -32.37
C ALA A 5 5.15 -17.70 -31.56
N ALA A 6 4.80 -16.62 -32.23
CA ALA A 6 4.46 -15.35 -31.62
C ALA A 6 3.35 -15.60 -30.59
N ARG A 7 3.70 -15.50 -29.30
CA ARG A 7 2.72 -15.65 -28.22
C ARG A 7 1.70 -14.51 -28.36
N PRO A 8 0.38 -14.79 -28.35
CA PRO A 8 -0.62 -13.73 -28.43
C PRO A 8 -0.45 -12.75 -27.25
N ALA A 9 -0.31 -11.47 -27.59
CA ALA A 9 -0.05 -10.36 -26.66
C ALA A 9 -1.24 -10.02 -25.73
N THR A 10 -2.31 -10.81 -25.74
CA THR A 10 -3.56 -10.56 -25.00
C THR A 10 -3.56 -11.09 -23.57
N ARG A 11 -2.41 -11.59 -23.09
CA ARG A 11 -2.28 -12.20 -21.77
C ARG A 11 -2.10 -11.15 -20.67
N TYR A 12 -3.23 -10.57 -20.24
CA TYR A 12 -3.51 -10.08 -18.87
C TYR A 12 -2.79 -8.81 -18.38
N ARG A 13 -3.41 -7.67 -18.64
CA ARG A 13 -3.36 -6.51 -17.71
C ARG A 13 -4.75 -6.29 -17.11
N PRO A 14 -5.21 -7.18 -16.20
CA PRO A 14 -6.51 -7.02 -15.55
C PRO A 14 -6.61 -5.68 -14.82
N ASP A 15 -5.48 -5.16 -14.34
CA ASP A 15 -5.31 -3.82 -13.80
C ASP A 15 -5.74 -2.72 -14.79
N LEU A 16 -5.29 -2.80 -16.05
CA LEU A 16 -5.68 -1.82 -17.07
C LEU A 16 -7.17 -1.92 -17.42
N ALA A 17 -7.70 -3.14 -17.51
CA ALA A 17 -9.12 -3.37 -17.77
C ALA A 17 -10.00 -2.86 -16.61
N LEU A 18 -9.57 -3.06 -15.36
CA LEU A 18 -10.25 -2.56 -14.17
C LEU A 18 -10.18 -1.04 -14.07
N ALA A 19 -9.04 -0.42 -14.35
CA ALA A 19 -8.92 1.04 -14.40
C ALA A 19 -9.88 1.64 -15.44
N LEU A 20 -9.92 1.06 -16.65
CA LEU A 20 -10.86 1.47 -17.70
C LEU A 20 -12.33 1.30 -17.31
N LEU A 21 -12.67 0.24 -16.57
CA LEU A 21 -14.03 -0.03 -16.09
C LEU A 21 -14.46 0.91 -14.94
N LEU A 22 -13.54 1.29 -14.07
CA LEU A 22 -13.82 2.10 -12.88
C LEU A 22 -13.74 3.61 -13.15
N GLU A 23 -12.69 4.06 -13.84
CA GLU A 23 -12.41 5.48 -14.09
C GLU A 23 -12.95 5.94 -15.47
N GLY A 24 -13.06 5.02 -16.44
CA GLY A 24 -13.55 5.32 -17.78
C GLY A 24 -12.54 5.98 -18.71
N TRP A 25 -12.78 5.87 -20.01
CA TRP A 25 -11.98 6.54 -21.05
C TRP A 25 -11.79 8.06 -20.86
N PRO A 26 -12.82 8.84 -20.42
CA PRO A 26 -12.66 10.29 -20.22
C PRO A 26 -11.63 10.67 -19.16
N ALA A 27 -11.48 9.88 -18.09
CA ALA A 27 -10.50 10.15 -17.03
C ALA A 27 -9.06 9.96 -17.53
N ILE A 28 -8.84 8.95 -18.38
CA ILE A 28 -7.53 8.69 -18.97
C ILE A 28 -7.15 9.78 -19.97
N ASP A 29 -8.09 10.20 -20.81
CA ASP A 29 -7.86 11.30 -21.76
C ASP A 29 -7.54 12.62 -21.03
N ALA A 30 -8.24 12.92 -19.94
CA ALA A 30 -7.94 14.07 -19.10
C ALA A 30 -6.55 13.96 -18.44
N ALA A 31 -6.17 12.79 -17.93
CA ALA A 31 -4.87 12.57 -17.30
C ALA A 31 -3.69 12.67 -18.29
N ILE A 32 -3.88 12.25 -19.53
CA ILE A 32 -2.88 12.37 -20.61
C ILE A 32 -2.81 13.82 -21.10
N SER A 33 -3.96 14.47 -21.26
CA SER A 33 -4.04 15.85 -21.76
C SER A 33 -3.53 16.87 -20.74
N ASP A 34 -3.71 16.63 -19.43
CA ASP A 34 -3.23 17.48 -18.34
C ASP A 34 -1.85 17.06 -17.82
N PHE A 35 -0.91 16.85 -18.75
CA PHE A 35 0.45 16.45 -18.42
C PHE A 35 1.18 17.58 -17.66
N SER A 36 1.11 17.57 -16.34
CA SER A 36 1.72 18.57 -15.48
C SER A 36 3.08 18.12 -14.94
N LEU A 37 4.03 19.06 -14.84
CA LEU A 37 5.34 18.81 -14.21
C LEU A 37 5.18 18.31 -12.77
N ARG A 38 4.12 18.75 -12.08
CA ARG A 38 3.78 18.31 -10.72
C ARG A 38 3.42 16.82 -10.68
N ALA A 39 2.66 16.31 -11.64
CA ALA A 39 2.34 14.89 -11.73
C ALA A 39 3.61 14.06 -11.97
N VAL A 40 4.49 14.50 -12.88
CA VAL A 40 5.78 13.83 -13.13
C VAL A 40 6.65 13.82 -11.86
N ALA A 41 6.75 14.95 -11.17
CA ALA A 41 7.50 15.05 -9.92
C ALA A 41 6.92 14.14 -8.82
N ALA A 42 5.60 14.05 -8.71
CA ALA A 42 4.92 13.17 -7.75
C ALA A 42 5.22 11.69 -8.05
N VAL A 43 5.14 11.28 -9.32
CA VAL A 43 5.46 9.91 -9.76
C VAL A 43 6.93 9.59 -9.50
N ALA A 44 7.85 10.50 -9.85
CA ALA A 44 9.28 10.34 -9.58
C ALA A 44 9.58 10.22 -8.07
N TYR A 45 8.93 11.05 -7.25
CA TYR A 45 9.05 10.98 -5.80
C TYR A 45 8.56 9.63 -5.25
N LEU A 46 7.39 9.15 -5.68
CA LEU A 46 6.88 7.83 -5.27
C LEU A 46 7.82 6.71 -5.72
N ALA A 47 8.19 6.70 -7.01
CA ALA A 47 8.96 5.62 -7.61
C ALA A 47 10.37 5.49 -7.02
N TRP A 48 11.04 6.61 -6.76
CA TRP A 48 12.41 6.61 -6.24
C TRP A 48 12.49 6.90 -4.76
N ALA A 49 12.08 8.08 -4.32
CA ALA A 49 12.29 8.50 -2.93
C ALA A 49 11.50 7.64 -1.96
N ALA A 50 10.18 7.51 -2.15
CA ALA A 50 9.33 6.73 -1.25
C ALA A 50 9.72 5.23 -1.26
N THR A 51 9.98 4.66 -2.43
CA THR A 51 10.43 3.26 -2.57
C THR A 51 11.76 3.01 -1.88
N LEU A 52 12.81 3.80 -2.18
CA LEU A 52 14.14 3.60 -1.61
C LEU A 52 14.14 3.81 -0.09
N LEU A 53 13.43 4.84 0.40
CA LEU A 53 13.30 5.08 1.83
C LEU A 53 12.50 3.96 2.51
N GLY A 54 11.38 3.55 1.92
CA GLY A 54 10.53 2.48 2.44
C GLY A 54 11.28 1.15 2.54
N TYR A 55 11.85 0.68 1.43
CA TYR A 55 12.63 -0.55 1.40
C TYR A 55 13.89 -0.46 2.24
N GLY A 56 14.58 0.68 2.23
CA GLY A 56 15.80 0.89 3.02
C GLY A 56 15.52 0.81 4.52
N LEU A 57 14.47 1.47 5.00
CA LEU A 57 14.06 1.40 6.40
C LEU A 57 13.58 0.00 6.77
N TRP A 58 12.75 -0.61 5.94
CA TRP A 58 12.24 -1.97 6.15
C TRP A 58 13.38 -2.98 6.26
N THR A 59 14.32 -2.95 5.32
CA THR A 59 15.47 -3.86 5.31
C THR A 59 16.36 -3.64 6.53
N ARG A 60 16.58 -2.38 6.94
CA ARG A 60 17.30 -2.07 8.18
C ARG A 60 16.60 -2.60 9.43
N LEU A 61 15.27 -2.51 9.49
CA LEU A 61 14.48 -3.03 10.60
C LEU A 61 14.54 -4.55 10.65
N LEU A 62 14.40 -5.23 9.51
CA LEU A 62 14.52 -6.69 9.42
C LEU A 62 15.92 -7.20 9.77
N GLY A 63 16.97 -6.40 9.54
CA GLY A 63 18.32 -6.72 9.97
C GLY A 63 18.53 -6.63 11.50
N ARG A 64 17.65 -5.94 12.23
CA ARG A 64 17.77 -5.69 13.68
C ARG A 64 16.69 -6.37 14.52
N TYR A 65 15.51 -6.60 13.95
CA TYR A 65 14.34 -7.15 14.63
C TYR A 65 13.75 -8.31 13.82
N PRO A 66 13.18 -9.34 14.48
CA PRO A 66 12.54 -10.45 13.78
C PRO A 66 11.30 -9.97 13.02
N VAL A 67 11.04 -10.62 11.87
CA VAL A 67 9.98 -10.24 10.91
C VAL A 67 8.60 -10.09 11.58
N ASN A 68 8.29 -10.94 12.56
CA ASN A 68 7.01 -10.92 13.27
C ASN A 68 6.77 -9.67 14.13
N GLN A 69 7.83 -8.94 14.51
CA GLN A 69 7.70 -7.67 15.23
C GLN A 69 7.54 -6.50 14.27
N VAL A 70 8.08 -6.60 13.06
CA VAL A 70 8.09 -5.48 12.09
C VAL A 70 6.84 -5.49 11.20
N ALA A 71 6.36 -6.68 10.83
CA ALA A 71 5.17 -6.88 9.98
C ALA A 71 3.91 -6.10 10.41
N PRO A 72 3.56 -6.01 11.70
CA PRO A 72 2.33 -5.34 12.13
C PRO A 72 2.35 -3.83 11.88
N PHE A 73 3.53 -3.19 11.84
CA PHE A 73 3.64 -1.75 11.57
C PHE A 73 3.15 -1.36 10.18
N SER A 74 3.02 -2.30 9.23
CA SER A 74 2.41 -2.02 7.93
C SER A 74 0.93 -1.61 8.05
N LEU A 75 0.24 -2.00 9.13
CA LEU A 75 -1.13 -1.53 9.41
C LEU A 75 -1.19 -0.03 9.73
N LEU A 76 -0.06 0.60 10.06
CA LEU A 76 0.02 2.03 10.30
C LEU A 76 0.03 2.85 8.99
N VAL A 77 0.43 2.25 7.86
CA VAL A 77 0.51 2.92 6.55
C VAL A 77 -0.79 3.65 6.16
N PRO A 78 -1.98 3.00 6.16
CA PRO A 78 -3.24 3.68 5.86
C PRO A 78 -3.57 4.82 6.84
N LEU A 79 -3.18 4.70 8.12
CA LEU A 79 -3.39 5.76 9.09
C LEU A 79 -2.53 6.99 8.76
N VAL A 80 -1.25 6.78 8.43
CA VAL A 80 -0.36 7.86 7.97
C VAL A 80 -0.87 8.48 6.67
N GLY A 81 -1.40 7.66 5.76
CA GLY A 81 -2.04 8.14 4.52
C GLY A 81 -3.21 9.08 4.81
N LEU A 82 -4.15 8.66 5.65
CA LEU A 82 -5.31 9.46 6.03
C LEU A 82 -4.92 10.75 6.77
N THR A 83 -3.99 10.68 7.72
CA THR A 83 -3.54 11.87 8.46
C THR A 83 -2.79 12.85 7.55
N THR A 84 -2.00 12.34 6.60
CA THR A 84 -1.31 13.18 5.62
C THR A 84 -2.30 13.79 4.62
N GLY A 85 -3.30 13.03 4.15
CA GLY A 85 -4.40 13.54 3.32
C GLY A 85 -5.13 14.69 3.98
N TRP A 86 -5.49 14.53 5.25
CA TRP A 86 -6.14 15.58 6.03
C TRP A 86 -5.24 16.80 6.25
N LEU A 87 -3.99 16.61 6.69
CA LEU A 87 -3.09 17.72 7.04
C LEU A 87 -2.50 18.44 5.83
N ALA A 88 -2.06 17.71 4.81
CA ALA A 88 -1.33 18.26 3.67
C ALA A 88 -2.25 18.64 2.50
N PHE A 89 -3.38 17.94 2.34
CA PHE A 89 -4.32 18.16 1.23
C PHE A 89 -5.68 18.71 1.68
N GLY A 90 -5.92 18.82 2.98
CA GLY A 90 -7.16 19.38 3.53
C GLY A 90 -8.38 18.47 3.35
N GLU A 91 -8.18 17.17 3.13
CA GLU A 91 -9.27 16.22 2.87
C GLU A 91 -10.21 16.07 4.08
N ALA A 92 -11.52 16.22 3.87
CA ALA A 92 -12.50 16.04 4.93
C ALA A 92 -12.64 14.55 5.32
N LEU A 93 -12.18 14.20 6.52
CA LEU A 93 -12.29 12.84 7.04
C LEU A 93 -13.74 12.50 7.35
N GLN A 94 -14.25 11.45 6.69
CA GLN A 94 -15.60 10.94 6.92
C GLN A 94 -15.65 10.05 8.18
N PRO A 95 -16.82 9.89 8.82
CA PRO A 95 -17.00 8.99 9.97
C PRO A 95 -16.51 7.56 9.70
N LEU A 96 -16.66 7.07 8.47
CA LEU A 96 -16.20 5.75 8.05
C LEU A 96 -14.67 5.60 8.13
N HIS A 97 -13.92 6.68 7.88
CA HIS A 97 -12.45 6.66 8.01
C HIS A 97 -12.03 6.44 9.46
N PHE A 98 -12.73 7.04 10.42
CA PHE A 98 -12.48 6.84 11.84
C PHE A 98 -12.81 5.41 12.29
N ALA A 99 -13.92 4.85 11.80
CA ALA A 99 -14.26 3.45 12.06
C ALA A 99 -13.21 2.48 11.51
N GLY A 100 -12.74 2.70 10.29
CA GLY A 100 -11.64 1.94 9.68
C GLY A 100 -10.32 2.09 10.46
N ALA A 101 -9.98 3.31 10.86
CA ALA A 101 -8.79 3.59 11.67
C ALA A 101 -8.86 2.87 13.03
N ALA A 102 -10.01 2.89 13.71
CA ALA A 102 -10.22 2.18 14.96
C ALA A 102 -10.07 0.66 14.79
N LEU A 103 -10.64 0.09 13.72
CA LEU A 103 -10.52 -1.33 13.41
C LEU A 103 -9.06 -1.74 13.15
N LEU A 104 -8.30 -0.93 12.40
CA LEU A 104 -6.87 -1.15 12.15
C LEU A 104 -6.06 -1.11 13.45
N MET A 105 -6.32 -0.13 14.33
CA MET A 105 -5.64 -0.01 15.61
C MET A 105 -5.97 -1.17 16.53
N LEU A 106 -7.21 -1.66 16.53
CA LEU A 106 -7.61 -2.85 17.26
C LEU A 106 -6.86 -4.09 16.77
N GLY A 107 -6.79 -4.29 15.45
CA GLY A 107 -6.03 -5.38 14.84
C GLY A 107 -4.53 -5.34 15.19
N LEU A 108 -3.93 -4.15 15.16
CA LEU A 108 -2.55 -3.93 15.57
C LEU A 108 -2.31 -4.24 17.05
N ALA A 109 -3.20 -3.76 17.94
CA ALA A 109 -3.13 -4.04 19.37
C ALA A 109 -3.21 -5.55 19.65
N ILE A 110 -4.15 -6.25 19.03
CA ILE A 110 -4.26 -7.72 19.15
C ILE A 110 -2.99 -8.41 18.67
N ASN A 111 -2.39 -7.95 17.57
CA ASN A 111 -1.18 -8.57 17.03
C ASN A 111 0.03 -8.40 17.99
N LEU A 112 0.22 -7.19 18.54
CA LEU A 112 1.31 -6.88 19.46
C LEU A 112 1.14 -7.57 20.83
N PHE A 113 -0.07 -7.61 21.37
CA PHE A 113 -0.34 -8.10 22.72
C PHE A 113 -0.82 -9.56 22.78
N GLY A 114 -1.27 -10.16 21.67
CA GLY A 114 -1.88 -11.50 21.63
C GLY A 114 -0.94 -12.60 22.13
N GLY A 115 0.37 -12.48 21.88
CA GLY A 115 1.38 -13.41 22.42
C GLY A 115 1.58 -13.31 23.93
N ARG A 116 1.24 -12.17 24.55
CA ARG A 116 1.28 -11.96 26.02
C ARG A 116 -0.03 -12.33 26.68
N LEU A 117 -1.16 -12.17 25.98
CA LEU A 117 -2.51 -12.45 26.48
C LEU A 117 -2.89 -13.94 26.42
N LEU A 118 -2.23 -14.74 25.59
CA LEU A 118 -2.51 -16.17 25.45
C LEU A 118 -1.29 -17.06 25.82
N PRO A 119 -0.96 -17.22 27.11
CA PRO A 119 0.08 -18.19 27.54
C PRO A 119 -0.29 -19.67 27.30
N TRP A 120 -1.49 -19.97 26.79
CA TRP A 120 -2.14 -21.27 27.00
C TRP A 120 -1.83 -22.40 26.00
N ARG A 121 -0.85 -22.26 25.10
CA ARG A 121 -0.61 -23.30 24.06
C ARG A 121 0.83 -23.73 23.81
N ARG A 122 1.80 -23.36 24.65
CA ARG A 122 3.21 -23.83 24.50
C ARG A 122 3.56 -25.11 25.27
N ALA A 123 2.66 -25.67 26.08
CA ALA A 123 2.93 -26.87 26.88
C ALA A 123 2.54 -28.21 26.21
N ARG A 124 2.28 -28.24 24.89
CA ARG A 124 1.90 -29.47 24.15
C ARG A 124 2.62 -29.64 22.80
N ARG A 125 3.91 -29.33 22.74
CA ARG A 125 4.82 -29.81 21.69
C ARG A 125 6.15 -30.18 22.32
#